data_AF-A0A2G2DL76-F1
#
_entry.id   AF-A0A2G2DL76-F1
#
_cell.length_a   1.000
_cell.length_b   1.000
_cell.length_c   1.000
_cell.angle_alpha   90.00
_cell.angle_beta   90.00
_cell.angle_gamma   90.00
#
_symmetry.space_group_name_H-M   'P 1'
#
loop_
_entity.id
_entity.type
_entity.pdbx_description
1 polymer ?
#
loop_
_entity_poly.entity_id
_entity_poly.type
_entity_poly.pdbx_seq_one_letter_code
_entity_poly.pdbx_strand_id
1 'polypeptide(L)'
;MGKARRITLATRSFDKVGDGTAFFAAILKRYEIGERVSSEDAADLSALLDRHDELEEKVGTGIVGFEVNIPPKDVPQFSKRCFWVIRSDGSKIDFSIGHCLKPKPYD
;
A
#
# COMPACT_ATOMS: atom_id res chain seq x y z
N MET A 1 -1.24 2.20 -24.63
CA MET A 1 -1.03 0.84 -24.07
C MET A 1 0.32 0.85 -23.36
N GLY A 2 0.34 0.87 -22.03
CA GLY A 2 1.60 0.92 -21.26
C GLY A 2 2.33 -0.41 -21.33
N LYS A 3 3.67 -0.38 -21.46
CA LYS A 3 4.53 -1.56 -21.44
C LYS A 3 4.22 -2.42 -20.20
N ALA A 4 4.17 -3.74 -20.38
CA ALA A 4 4.17 -4.67 -19.26
C ALA A 4 5.48 -4.48 -18.49
N ARG A 5 5.38 -3.97 -17.25
CA ARG A 5 6.50 -3.84 -16.32
C ARG A 5 6.27 -4.85 -15.20
N ARG A 6 7.25 -5.73 -15.00
CA ARG A 6 7.25 -6.69 -13.90
C ARG A 6 7.55 -5.96 -12.60
N ILE A 7 6.97 -6.40 -11.51
CA ILE A 7 7.26 -5.90 -10.16
C ILE A 7 7.53 -7.10 -9.27
N THR A 8 8.66 -7.04 -8.57
CA THR A 8 9.02 -8.02 -7.54
C THR A 8 8.90 -7.35 -6.19
N LEU A 9 8.08 -7.92 -5.32
CA LEU A 9 7.97 -7.60 -3.90
C LEU A 9 8.60 -8.73 -3.10
N ALA A 10 8.90 -8.48 -1.82
CA ALA A 10 9.44 -9.50 -0.92
C ALA A 10 8.51 -10.72 -0.78
N THR A 11 7.20 -10.51 -0.83
CA THR A 11 6.20 -11.56 -0.69
C THR A 11 5.81 -12.23 -2.01
N ARG A 12 5.78 -11.47 -3.12
CA ARG A 12 5.13 -11.87 -4.39
C ARG A 12 5.78 -11.19 -5.59
N SER A 13 5.63 -11.78 -6.78
CA SER A 13 6.03 -11.15 -8.04
C SER A 13 4.85 -11.08 -9.01
N PHE A 14 4.78 -9.99 -9.78
CA PHE A 14 3.74 -9.75 -10.77
C PHE A 14 4.37 -9.45 -12.12
N ASP A 15 4.01 -10.20 -13.16
CA ASP A 15 4.51 -9.96 -14.53
C ASP A 15 4.06 -8.62 -15.12
N LYS A 16 2.93 -8.08 -14.63
CA LYS A 16 2.44 -6.76 -15.00
C LYS A 16 2.10 -5.96 -13.75
N VAL A 17 2.53 -4.70 -13.72
CA VAL A 17 2.11 -3.74 -12.69
C VAL A 17 0.57 -3.67 -12.55
N GLY A 18 -0.17 -3.84 -13.65
CA GLY A 18 -1.63 -3.89 -13.62
C GLY A 18 -2.17 -5.02 -12.75
N ASP A 19 -1.52 -6.18 -12.76
CA ASP A 19 -1.91 -7.34 -11.94
C ASP A 19 -1.63 -7.06 -10.45
N GLY A 20 -0.48 -6.42 -10.15
CA GLY A 20 -0.18 -5.92 -8.81
C GLY A 20 -1.21 -4.91 -8.31
N THR A 21 -1.52 -3.89 -9.11
CA THR A 21 -2.55 -2.90 -8.80
C THR A 21 -3.90 -3.55 -8.54
N ALA A 22 -4.32 -4.51 -9.39
CA ALA A 22 -5.58 -5.21 -9.23
C ALA A 22 -5.62 -6.06 -7.95
N PHE A 23 -4.50 -6.72 -7.60
CA PHE A 23 -4.37 -7.50 -6.38
C PHE A 23 -4.55 -6.64 -5.12
N PHE A 24 -3.79 -5.54 -4.99
CA PHE A 24 -3.90 -4.66 -3.83
C PHE A 24 -5.22 -3.90 -3.79
N ALA A 25 -5.79 -3.55 -4.94
CA ALA A 25 -7.14 -2.98 -5.00
C ALA A 25 -8.22 -4.00 -4.57
N ALA A 26 -8.02 -5.29 -4.83
CA ALA A 26 -8.90 -6.34 -4.32
C ALA A 26 -8.78 -6.48 -2.81
N ILE A 27 -7.56 -6.46 -2.25
CA ILE A 27 -7.34 -6.41 -0.79
C ILE A 27 -8.09 -5.21 -0.20
N LEU A 28 -7.88 -4.00 -0.72
CA LEU A 28 -8.51 -2.78 -0.23
C LEU A 28 -10.05 -2.82 -0.22
N LYS A 29 -10.64 -3.57 -1.15
CA LYS A 29 -12.10 -3.73 -1.26
C LYS A 29 -12.69 -4.77 -0.30
N ARG A 30 -11.86 -5.69 0.23
CA ARG A 30 -12.32 -6.71 1.19
C ARG A 30 -12.61 -6.14 2.57
N TYR A 31 -11.95 -5.03 2.93
CA TYR A 31 -12.03 -4.45 4.25
C TYR A 31 -13.00 -3.26 4.32
N GLU A 32 -13.66 -3.12 5.46
CA GLU A 32 -14.49 -1.96 5.78
C GLU A 32 -13.65 -0.74 6.20
N ILE A 33 -14.28 0.44 6.21
CA ILE A 33 -13.63 1.67 6.71
C ILE A 33 -13.45 1.56 8.23
N GLY A 34 -12.22 1.75 8.69
CA GLY A 34 -11.81 1.57 10.09
C GLY A 34 -11.44 0.12 10.43
N GLU A 35 -11.48 -0.80 9.46
CA GLU A 35 -11.16 -2.20 9.71
C GLU A 35 -9.65 -2.47 9.60
N ARG A 36 -9.15 -3.31 10.51
CA ARG A 36 -7.75 -3.72 10.54
C ARG A 36 -7.50 -4.82 9.53
N VAL A 37 -6.41 -4.67 8.77
CA VAL A 37 -5.99 -5.66 7.78
C VAL A 37 -5.46 -6.90 8.48
N SER A 38 -5.79 -8.08 7.95
CA SER A 38 -5.29 -9.36 8.46
C SER A 38 -3.76 -9.46 8.37
N SER A 39 -3.14 -10.33 9.16
CA SER A 39 -1.68 -10.51 9.16
C SER A 39 -1.12 -10.95 7.80
N GLU A 40 -1.89 -11.73 7.04
CA GLU A 40 -1.49 -12.19 5.70
C GLU A 40 -1.43 -11.02 4.72
N ASP A 41 -2.53 -10.27 4.59
CA ASP A 41 -2.58 -9.09 3.72
C ASP A 41 -1.62 -7.98 4.22
N ALA A 42 -1.40 -7.86 5.53
CA ALA A 42 -0.45 -6.93 6.11
C ALA A 42 1.00 -7.22 5.68
N ALA A 43 1.39 -8.48 5.53
CA ALA A 43 2.72 -8.83 5.01
C ALA A 43 2.90 -8.36 3.57
N ASP A 44 1.87 -8.53 2.73
CA ASP A 44 1.84 -8.02 1.37
C ASP A 44 1.87 -6.48 1.31
N LEU A 45 1.15 -5.81 2.22
CA LEU A 45 1.18 -4.34 2.32
C LEU A 45 2.54 -3.81 2.77
N SER A 46 3.22 -4.48 3.71
CA SER A 46 4.59 -4.13 4.10
C SER A 46 5.55 -4.26 2.92
N ALA A 47 5.47 -5.36 2.17
CA ALA A 47 6.30 -5.57 0.99
C ALA A 47 6.01 -4.55 -0.13
N LEU A 48 4.77 -4.08 -0.24
CA LEU A 48 4.40 -2.99 -1.14
C LEU A 48 4.95 -1.64 -0.66
N LEU A 49 4.84 -1.37 0.65
CA LEU A 49 5.28 -0.12 1.27
C LEU A 49 6.79 0.09 1.13
N ASP A 50 7.59 -0.98 1.15
CA ASP A 50 9.04 -0.95 0.95
C ASP A 50 9.47 -0.20 -0.33
N ARG A 51 8.60 -0.16 -1.34
CA ARG A 51 8.84 0.56 -2.60
C ARG A 51 8.51 2.06 -2.55
N HIS A 52 7.89 2.54 -1.47
CA HIS A 52 7.49 3.93 -1.32
C HIS A 52 8.73 4.82 -1.15
N ASP A 53 8.82 5.95 -1.87
CA ASP A 53 9.97 6.86 -1.75
C ASP A 53 10.12 7.42 -0.33
N GLU A 54 8.99 7.62 0.35
CA GLU A 54 8.92 8.12 1.73
C GLU A 54 8.83 6.96 2.75
N LEU A 55 9.41 5.79 2.47
CA LEU A 55 9.34 4.61 3.34
C LEU A 55 9.72 4.94 4.79
N GLU A 56 10.84 5.63 4.99
CA GLU A 56 11.33 6.01 6.32
C GLU A 56 10.31 6.85 7.10
N GLU A 57 9.66 7.79 6.41
CA GLU A 57 8.58 8.57 7.02
C GLU A 57 7.39 7.67 7.35
N LYS A 58 6.94 6.82 6.41
CA LYS A 58 5.77 5.97 6.62
C LYS A 58 5.98 5.00 7.79
N VAL A 59 7.15 4.38 7.89
CA VAL A 59 7.55 3.50 9.00
C VAL A 59 7.63 4.30 10.31
N GLY A 60 8.30 5.45 10.31
CA GLY A 60 8.48 6.31 11.49
C GLY A 60 9.06 5.53 12.68
N THR A 61 8.25 5.36 13.72
CA THR A 61 8.59 4.64 14.96
C THR A 61 8.44 3.12 14.88
N GLY A 62 8.06 2.57 13.72
CA GLY A 62 7.85 1.14 13.48
C GLY A 62 6.38 0.80 13.26
N ILE A 63 6.12 -0.18 12.39
CA ILE A 63 4.77 -0.57 11.96
C ILE A 63 4.22 -1.66 12.88
N VAL A 64 3.02 -1.45 13.43
CA VAL A 64 2.27 -2.49 14.17
C VAL A 64 1.21 -3.18 13.33
N GLY A 65 0.84 -2.59 12.20
CA GLY A 65 -0.10 -3.17 11.25
C GLY A 65 -0.68 -2.12 10.31
N PHE A 66 -1.74 -2.51 9.62
CA PHE A 66 -2.42 -1.68 8.64
C PHE A 66 -3.93 -1.68 8.89
N GLU A 67 -4.59 -0.60 8.48
CA GLU A 67 -6.04 -0.52 8.41
C GLU A 67 -6.48 0.08 7.08
N VAL A 68 -7.75 -0.13 6.73
CA VAL A 68 -8.39 0.55 5.61
C VAL A 68 -9.22 1.70 6.15
N ASN A 69 -8.99 2.90 5.65
CA ASN A 69 -9.74 4.08 6.09
C ASN A 69 -9.99 5.04 4.92
N ILE A 70 -10.80 6.07 5.14
CA ILE A 70 -10.99 7.13 4.15
C ILE A 70 -9.65 7.88 3.94
N PRO A 71 -9.34 8.33 2.71
CA PRO A 71 -8.18 9.17 2.49
C PRO A 71 -8.32 10.50 3.27
N PRO A 72 -7.20 11.14 3.65
CA PRO A 72 -7.22 12.47 4.27
C PRO A 72 -7.96 13.48 3.37
N LYS A 73 -8.56 14.51 3.98
CA LYS A 73 -9.32 15.54 3.23
C LYS A 73 -8.42 16.35 2.30
N ASP A 74 -7.15 16.45 2.64
CA ASP A 74 -6.15 17.28 1.96
C ASP A 74 -5.49 16.57 0.77
N VAL A 75 -5.78 15.28 0.54
CA VAL A 75 -5.30 14.55 -0.65
C VAL A 75 -6.39 14.42 -1.69
N PRO A 76 -6.06 14.44 -3.00
CA PRO A 76 -7.06 14.25 -4.03
C PRO A 76 -7.73 12.88 -3.89
N GLN A 77 -9.06 12.88 -3.76
CA GLN A 77 -9.84 11.67 -3.53
C GLN A 77 -10.04 10.90 -4.84
N PHE A 78 -8.99 10.19 -5.27
CA PHE A 78 -9.10 9.24 -6.39
C PHE A 78 -9.85 7.95 -5.99
N SER A 79 -10.06 7.74 -4.69
CA SER A 79 -10.70 6.57 -4.10
C SER A 79 -11.44 6.97 -2.82
N LYS A 80 -12.49 6.21 -2.45
CA LYS A 80 -13.16 6.35 -1.15
C LYS A 80 -12.44 5.63 0.00
N ARG A 81 -11.42 4.83 -0.32
CA ARG A 81 -10.66 3.98 0.61
C ARG A 81 -9.16 4.10 0.35
N CYS A 82 -8.35 4.07 1.39
CA CYS A 82 -6.89 4.05 1.33
C CYS A 82 -6.34 3.15 2.44
N PHE A 83 -5.11 2.66 2.27
CA PHE A 83 -4.42 1.97 3.35
C PHE A 83 -3.75 2.97 4.28
N TRP A 84 -3.84 2.69 5.57
CA TRP A 84 -3.19 3.45 6.62
C TRP A 84 -2.24 2.53 7.37
N VAL A 85 -1.01 2.99 7.54
CA VAL A 85 -0.02 2.39 8.43
C VAL A 85 -0.38 2.78 9.85
N ILE A 86 -0.46 1.81 10.75
CA ILE A 86 -0.56 2.05 12.19
C ILE A 86 0.84 1.91 12.76
N ARG A 87 1.36 2.97 13.39
CA ARG A 87 2.69 2.98 13.98
C ARG A 87 2.65 2.59 15.46
N SER A 88 3.82 2.25 16.00
CA SER A 88 4.00 1.79 17.37
C SER A 88 3.69 2.87 18.41
N ASP A 89 3.83 4.14 18.05
CA ASP A 89 3.44 5.29 18.86
C ASP A 89 1.93 5.62 18.81
N GLY A 90 1.15 4.83 18.07
CA GLY A 90 -0.29 5.04 17.87
C GLY A 90 -0.65 6.05 16.79
N SER A 91 0.33 6.73 16.18
CA SER A 91 0.10 7.57 15.00
C SER A 91 -0.24 6.72 13.78
N LYS A 92 -0.94 7.35 12.82
CA LYS A 92 -1.33 6.70 11.57
C LYS A 92 -0.97 7.58 10.39
N ILE A 93 -0.58 6.95 9.28
CA ILE A 93 -0.25 7.65 8.05
C ILE A 93 -0.76 6.86 6.85
N ASP A 94 -1.36 7.54 5.88
CA ASP A 94 -1.85 6.89 4.67
C ASP A 94 -0.72 6.64 3.67
N PHE A 95 -0.90 5.63 2.81
CA PHE A 95 -0.06 5.45 1.64
C PHE A 95 -0.90 4.88 0.49
N SER A 96 -0.52 5.23 -0.74
CA SER A 96 -1.29 4.81 -1.92
C SER A 96 -0.57 3.71 -2.70
N ILE A 97 -1.35 2.71 -3.14
CA ILE A 97 -0.90 1.62 -4.01
C ILE A 97 -0.22 2.21 -5.27
N GLY A 98 -0.83 3.25 -5.84
CA GLY A 98 -0.34 3.90 -7.04
C GLY A 98 1.07 4.47 -6.87
N HIS A 99 1.40 5.03 -5.70
CA HIS A 99 2.74 5.54 -5.43
C HIS A 99 3.77 4.43 -5.28
N CYS A 100 3.46 3.37 -4.51
CA CYS A 100 4.33 2.21 -4.35
C CYS A 100 4.64 1.48 -5.67
N LEU A 101 3.67 1.48 -6.58
CA LEU A 101 3.79 0.86 -7.90
C LEU A 101 4.25 1.84 -8.99
N LYS A 102 4.71 3.05 -8.66
CA LYS A 102 5.35 3.93 -9.66
C LYS A 102 6.58 3.24 -10.28
N PRO A 103 6.96 3.61 -11.52
CA PRO A 103 8.19 3.13 -12.13
C PRO A 103 9.40 3.47 -11.27
N LYS A 104 10.25 2.49 -11.00
CA LYS A 104 11.51 2.64 -10.28
C LYS A 104 12.66 2.19 -11.19
N PRO A 105 13.88 2.70 -11.00
CA PRO A 105 15.03 2.35 -11.84
C PRO A 105 15.45 0.87 -11.72
N TYR A 106 14.96 0.14 -10.72
CA TYR A 106 15.27 -1.26 -10.44
C TYR A 106 14.17 -2.25 -10.87
N ASP A 107 13.18 -1.80 -11.64
CA ASP A 107 12.11 -2.65 -12.19
C ASP A 107 12.46 -3.29 -13.53
#